data_AF-A0A6P9BL70-F1
#
_entry.id   AF-A0A6P9BL70-F1
#
_cell.length_a   1.000
_cell.length_b   1.000
_cell.length_c   1.000
_cell.angle_alpha   90.00
_cell.angle_beta   90.00
_cell.angle_gamma   90.00
#
_symmetry.space_group_name_H-M   'P 1'
#
loop_
_entity.id
_entity.type
_entity.pdbx_description
1 polymer ?
#
loop_
_entity_poly.entity_id
_entity_poly.type
_entity_poly.pdbx_seq_one_letter_code
_entity_poly.pdbx_strand_id
1 'polypeptide(L)'
;MAATGVPSRLLLLRGRRRGGFFLLPGVRNTTKNCSRGSCPSNGSRNEATIISGRRLAAQVCEEIQRDIESWLTLGHKRPHLTVVLVGENPASHTYVRNKVKAAAAVGICSEIILRPKEISQEELLDLTGKLNKNSRVSGILVQLPLPDHIDERTVCNSVAPEKDVDGFHIFNIGRLCLDQPSVIPATAAAVWEIIKRTGIQTFGRNVVVVGRSKNVGMPISMLLHTDGEHERPGDVTGDATVTITHRYTPKDQLMIHTQLADIVIVAAGIPKLITSDMIKRGAAVIDVGINHIHDPVTGKTKLVGDVDFEEVKKKASFITPVPGGVGPMTVAMLLKNTLIAAKKLIY
;
A
#
# COMPACT_ATOMS: atom_id res chain seq x y z
N MET A 1 -0.08 26.89 -42.15
CA MET A 1 -1.27 27.52 -41.53
C MET A 1 -1.72 26.61 -40.40
N ALA A 2 -1.86 26.97 -39.13
CA ALA A 2 -1.38 28.08 -38.34
C ALA A 2 -1.24 27.50 -36.91
N ALA A 3 -0.25 27.97 -36.17
CA ALA A 3 0.04 27.59 -34.80
C ALA A 3 -0.99 28.17 -33.81
N THR A 4 -1.30 27.43 -32.75
CA THR A 4 -1.50 27.93 -31.36
C THR A 4 -1.19 26.74 -30.44
N GLY A 5 -0.24 26.75 -29.51
CA GLY A 5 0.24 27.83 -28.65
C GLY A 5 -0.35 27.64 -27.25
N VAL A 6 0.00 26.55 -26.55
CA VAL A 6 -0.37 26.37 -25.13
C VAL A 6 0.79 26.88 -24.27
N PRO A 7 0.61 27.96 -23.50
CA PRO A 7 1.68 28.47 -22.64
C PRO A 7 1.77 27.66 -21.35
N SER A 8 2.97 27.14 -21.08
CA SER A 8 3.39 26.63 -19.78
C SER A 8 3.19 27.69 -18.69
N ARG A 9 2.26 27.45 -17.76
CA ARG A 9 2.20 28.23 -16.52
C ARG A 9 3.03 27.54 -15.45
N LEU A 10 4.27 28.01 -15.34
CA LEU A 10 5.12 27.86 -14.17
C LEU A 10 4.40 28.49 -12.96
N LEU A 11 3.83 27.67 -12.07
CA LEU A 11 3.22 28.13 -10.84
C LEU A 11 4.33 28.50 -9.83
N LEU A 12 4.87 29.70 -9.99
CA LEU A 12 5.74 30.33 -8.98
C LEU A 12 4.90 30.70 -7.75
N LEU A 13 5.25 30.10 -6.61
CA LEU A 13 4.82 30.48 -5.26
C LEU A 13 4.93 32.01 -5.07
N ARG A 14 3.82 32.73 -5.25
CA ARG A 14 3.70 34.13 -4.87
C ARG A 14 2.97 34.21 -3.53
N GLY A 15 3.76 34.37 -2.48
CA GLY A 15 3.28 34.80 -1.17
C GLY A 15 2.55 36.14 -1.27
N ARG A 16 1.25 36.15 -0.99
CA ARG A 16 0.48 37.37 -0.79
C ARG A 16 0.66 37.84 0.65
N ARG A 17 1.55 38.82 0.84
CA ARG A 17 1.42 39.81 1.92
C ARG A 17 0.34 40.81 1.53
N ARG A 18 -0.69 40.96 2.36
CA ARG A 18 -1.44 42.21 2.51
C ARG A 18 -1.62 42.46 4.01
N GLY A 19 -1.11 43.61 4.44
CA GLY A 19 -1.13 44.06 5.82
C GLY A 19 -2.50 44.59 6.25
N GLY A 20 -2.65 44.65 7.56
CA GLY A 20 -3.64 45.46 8.28
C GLY A 20 -2.96 45.93 9.56
N PHE A 21 -2.53 47.19 9.55
CA PHE A 21 -1.92 47.90 10.67
C PHE A 21 -3.07 48.32 11.59
N PHE A 22 -3.05 47.90 12.86
CA PHE A 22 -3.84 48.54 13.92
C PHE A 22 -2.95 48.66 15.16
N LEU A 23 -2.59 49.90 15.47
CA LEU A 23 -1.86 50.34 16.66
C LEU A 23 -2.87 50.67 17.76
N LEU A 24 -2.70 50.10 18.95
CA LEU A 24 -3.11 50.72 20.23
C LEU A 24 -2.08 50.36 21.32
N PRO A 25 -1.90 51.21 22.36
CA PRO A 25 -0.61 51.37 23.02
C PRO A 25 -0.47 50.62 24.35
N GLY A 26 0.77 50.17 24.60
CA GLY A 26 1.44 50.30 25.89
C GLY A 26 1.11 49.30 26.99
N VAL A 27 2.01 48.31 27.21
CA VAL A 27 2.41 47.91 28.57
C VAL A 27 3.90 47.50 28.56
N ARG A 28 4.55 47.88 29.67
CA ARG A 28 5.97 47.96 30.01
C ARG A 28 6.85 46.73 29.76
N ASN A 29 8.10 47.07 29.42
CA ASN A 29 9.33 46.29 29.54
C ASN A 29 9.47 45.66 30.94
N THR A 30 9.72 44.35 30.99
CA THR A 30 10.49 43.73 32.08
C THR A 30 11.48 42.74 31.48
N THR A 31 12.74 43.16 31.45
CA THR A 31 13.92 42.32 31.28
C THR A 31 13.99 41.32 32.45
N LYS A 32 13.92 40.03 32.16
CA LYS A 32 14.39 38.98 33.06
C LYS A 32 15.50 38.19 32.38
N ASN A 33 16.72 38.43 32.85
CA ASN A 33 17.84 37.53 32.74
C ASN A 33 17.42 36.15 33.26
N CYS A 34 17.52 35.12 32.43
CA CYS A 34 17.63 33.75 32.89
C CYS A 34 18.94 33.15 32.38
N SER A 35 19.77 32.87 33.37
CA SER A 35 21.04 32.15 33.39
C SER A 35 21.10 30.90 32.53
N ARG A 36 22.30 30.68 31.98
CA ARG A 36 22.78 29.42 31.38
C ARG A 36 22.50 28.25 32.33
N GLY A 37 21.44 27.50 32.03
CA GLY A 37 21.19 26.17 32.59
C GLY A 37 21.50 25.13 31.53
N SER A 38 22.55 24.35 31.77
CA SER A 38 22.88 23.15 31.00
C SER A 38 21.67 22.21 30.94
N CYS A 39 21.08 22.04 29.76
CA CYS A 39 20.10 21.00 29.53
C CYS A 39 20.76 19.63 29.79
N PRO A 40 20.23 18.78 30.68
CA PRO A 40 20.66 17.40 30.72
C PRO A 40 20.24 16.78 29.40
N SER A 41 21.23 16.28 28.66
CA SER A 41 21.02 15.45 27.46
C SER A 41 20.28 14.19 27.88
N ASN A 42 18.95 14.25 27.88
CA ASN A 42 18.12 13.11 28.14
C ASN A 42 18.16 12.24 26.89
N GLY A 43 19.17 11.37 26.83
CA GLY A 43 19.34 10.37 25.78
C GLY A 43 18.30 9.27 25.91
N SER A 44 17.02 9.60 25.73
CA SER A 44 16.05 8.56 25.41
C SER A 44 16.48 7.99 24.07
N ARG A 45 16.95 6.75 24.08
CA ARG A 45 17.07 5.94 22.86
C ARG A 45 15.65 5.86 22.29
N ASN A 46 15.29 6.80 21.42
CA ASN A 46 14.00 6.77 20.75
C ASN A 46 14.05 5.65 19.71
N GLU A 47 13.73 4.44 20.16
CA GLU A 47 13.38 3.35 19.27
C GLU A 47 12.14 3.72 18.45
N ALA A 48 12.08 3.20 17.23
CA ALA A 48 10.98 3.42 16.31
C ALA A 48 9.66 2.92 16.90
N THR A 49 8.58 3.66 16.62
CA THR A 49 7.24 3.15 16.85
C THR A 49 6.97 1.99 15.90
N ILE A 50 6.75 0.80 16.46
CA ILE A 50 6.42 -0.39 15.68
C ILE A 50 4.95 -0.31 15.25
N ILE A 51 4.73 -0.18 13.94
CA ILE A 51 3.38 -0.12 13.37
C ILE A 51 2.80 -1.54 13.31
N SER A 52 1.83 -1.82 14.17
CA SER A 52 1.08 -3.08 14.14
C SER A 52 0.03 -3.07 13.02
N GLY A 53 0.40 -3.58 11.85
CA GLY A 53 -0.54 -3.77 10.75
C GLY A 53 -1.64 -4.79 11.07
N ARG A 54 -1.42 -5.74 11.99
CA ARG A 54 -2.50 -6.59 12.53
C ARG A 54 -3.58 -5.77 13.23
N ARG A 55 -3.18 -4.81 14.06
CA ARG A 55 -4.14 -3.94 14.79
C ARG A 55 -4.90 -3.05 13.82
N LEU A 56 -4.20 -2.43 12.86
CA LEU A 56 -4.84 -1.60 11.84
C LEU A 56 -5.79 -2.43 10.96
N ALA A 57 -5.40 -3.66 10.60
CA ALA A 57 -6.25 -4.55 9.80
C ALA A 57 -7.52 -4.95 10.55
N ALA A 58 -7.43 -5.20 11.86
CA ALA A 58 -8.61 -5.48 12.68
C ALA A 58 -9.61 -4.31 12.67
N GLN A 59 -9.12 -3.07 12.82
CA GLN A 59 -9.97 -1.87 12.75
C GLN A 59 -10.64 -1.73 11.37
N VAL A 60 -9.89 -1.93 10.28
CA VAL A 60 -10.45 -1.92 8.92
C VAL A 60 -11.49 -3.02 8.75
N CYS A 61 -11.26 -4.23 9.27
CA CYS A 61 -12.24 -5.31 9.22
C CYS A 61 -13.52 -5.00 10.01
N GLU A 62 -13.42 -4.36 11.17
CA GLU A 62 -14.58 -3.89 11.95
C GLU A 62 -15.39 -2.82 11.22
N GLU A 63 -14.72 -1.91 10.50
CA GLU A 63 -15.37 -0.93 9.61
C GLU A 63 -16.10 -1.64 8.46
N ILE A 64 -15.43 -2.59 7.78
CA ILE A 64 -16.03 -3.36 6.67
C ILE A 64 -17.25 -4.15 7.15
N GLN A 65 -17.16 -4.79 8.31
CA GLN A 65 -18.27 -5.56 8.87
C GLN A 65 -19.49 -4.67 9.11
N ARG A 66 -19.31 -3.51 9.76
CA ARG A 66 -20.40 -2.54 9.97
C ARG A 66 -21.00 -2.05 8.66
N ASP A 67 -20.17 -1.78 7.66
CA ASP A 67 -20.63 -1.35 6.35
C ASP A 67 -21.43 -2.44 5.62
N ILE A 68 -21.07 -3.71 5.81
CA ILE A 68 -21.80 -4.86 5.26
C ILE A 68 -23.13 -5.06 5.98
N GLU A 69 -23.15 -4.96 7.30
CA GLU A 69 -24.39 -5.04 8.09
C GLU A 69 -25.38 -3.97 7.64
N SER A 70 -24.94 -2.71 7.54
CA SER A 70 -25.74 -1.61 6.99
C SER A 70 -26.21 -1.90 5.56
N TRP A 71 -25.32 -2.34 4.68
CA TRP A 71 -25.65 -2.72 3.30
C TRP A 71 -26.74 -3.79 3.20
N LEU A 72 -26.70 -4.80 4.08
CA LEU A 72 -27.70 -5.87 4.12
C LEU A 72 -29.04 -5.39 4.68
N THR A 73 -29.05 -4.49 5.67
CA THR A 73 -30.30 -3.91 6.20
C THR A 73 -31.07 -3.10 5.16
N LEU A 74 -30.37 -2.54 4.16
CA LEU A 74 -30.97 -1.87 3.01
C LEU A 74 -31.53 -2.84 1.96
N GLY A 75 -31.50 -4.15 2.22
CA GLY A 75 -32.04 -5.19 1.34
C GLY A 75 -31.12 -5.60 0.19
N HIS A 76 -29.87 -5.11 0.17
CA HIS A 76 -28.91 -5.51 -0.85
C HIS A 76 -28.36 -6.91 -0.63
N LYS A 77 -27.84 -7.52 -1.71
CA LYS A 77 -27.22 -8.85 -1.64
C LYS A 77 -25.85 -8.77 -0.96
N ARG A 78 -25.50 -9.83 -0.23
CA ARG A 78 -24.19 -10.00 0.40
C ARG A 78 -23.07 -10.00 -0.66
N PRO A 79 -21.96 -9.28 -0.45
CA PRO A 79 -20.81 -9.35 -1.34
C PRO A 79 -20.26 -10.78 -1.46
N HIS A 80 -19.79 -11.15 -2.64
CA HIS A 80 -19.22 -12.47 -2.92
C HIS A 80 -17.83 -12.36 -3.57
N LEU A 81 -16.83 -12.99 -2.96
CA LEU A 81 -15.46 -13.08 -3.44
C LEU A 81 -15.15 -14.49 -3.95
N THR A 82 -14.87 -14.62 -5.25
CA THR A 82 -14.36 -15.86 -5.84
C THR A 82 -12.83 -15.81 -5.94
N VAL A 83 -12.15 -16.80 -5.36
CA VAL A 83 -10.70 -16.96 -5.46
C VAL A 83 -10.37 -18.16 -6.35
N VAL A 84 -9.67 -17.93 -7.45
CA VAL A 84 -9.13 -18.99 -8.31
C VAL A 84 -7.70 -19.28 -7.88
N LEU A 85 -7.42 -20.54 -7.53
CA LEU A 85 -6.09 -21.00 -7.13
C LEU A 85 -5.64 -22.13 -8.06
N VAL A 86 -4.49 -21.94 -8.71
CA VAL A 86 -3.90 -22.88 -9.65
C VAL A 86 -2.65 -23.53 -9.03
N GLY A 87 -2.62 -24.86 -9.01
CA GLY A 87 -1.50 -25.63 -8.49
C GLY A 87 -1.45 -25.76 -6.96
N GLU A 88 -0.32 -26.28 -6.46
CA GLU A 88 -0.20 -26.77 -5.07
C GLU A 88 0.82 -26.01 -4.21
N ASN A 89 1.13 -24.75 -4.56
CA ASN A 89 2.08 -23.96 -3.80
C ASN A 89 1.58 -23.76 -2.34
N PRO A 90 2.31 -24.27 -1.31
CA PRO A 90 1.85 -24.21 0.08
C PRO A 90 1.66 -22.79 0.62
N ALA A 91 2.48 -21.84 0.15
CA ALA A 91 2.35 -20.43 0.53
C ALA A 91 1.04 -19.85 -0.04
N SER A 92 0.75 -20.10 -1.33
CA SER A 92 -0.49 -19.66 -1.98
C SER A 92 -1.72 -20.23 -1.27
N HIS A 93 -1.73 -21.53 -0.94
CA HIS A 93 -2.81 -22.16 -0.17
C HIS A 93 -3.04 -21.49 1.18
N THR A 94 -1.96 -21.19 1.91
CA THR A 94 -2.06 -20.52 3.21
C THR A 94 -2.61 -19.09 3.07
N TYR A 95 -2.15 -18.34 2.06
CA TYR A 95 -2.66 -17.00 1.76
C TYR A 95 -4.15 -17.02 1.41
N VAL A 96 -4.57 -17.91 0.52
CA VAL A 96 -5.98 -18.02 0.10
C VAL A 96 -6.87 -18.42 1.27
N ARG A 97 -6.44 -19.38 2.10
CA ARG A 97 -7.18 -19.76 3.31
C ARG A 97 -7.36 -18.58 4.27
N ASN A 98 -6.32 -17.77 4.46
CA ASN A 98 -6.40 -16.58 5.31
C ASN A 98 -7.37 -15.53 4.73
N LYS A 99 -7.37 -15.32 3.41
CA LYS A 99 -8.32 -14.42 2.72
C LYS A 99 -9.76 -14.86 2.93
N VAL A 100 -10.06 -16.15 2.74
CA VAL A 100 -11.40 -16.73 2.95
C VAL A 100 -11.85 -16.65 4.41
N LYS A 101 -10.95 -16.96 5.35
CA LYS A 101 -11.26 -16.82 6.77
C LYS A 101 -11.60 -15.38 7.15
N ALA A 102 -10.83 -14.41 6.63
CA ALA A 102 -11.07 -12.99 6.87
C ALA A 102 -12.36 -12.51 6.19
N ALA A 103 -12.65 -12.96 4.96
CA ALA A 103 -13.89 -12.67 4.25
C ALA A 103 -15.12 -13.14 5.06
N ALA A 104 -15.10 -14.38 5.54
CA ALA A 104 -16.17 -14.91 6.38
C ALA A 104 -16.36 -14.11 7.67
N ALA A 105 -15.25 -13.69 8.32
CA ALA A 105 -15.29 -12.93 9.56
C ALA A 105 -15.96 -11.56 9.42
N VAL A 106 -15.84 -10.90 8.26
CA VAL A 106 -16.50 -9.60 8.01
C VAL A 106 -17.87 -9.75 7.32
N GLY A 107 -18.33 -10.99 7.08
CA GLY A 107 -19.63 -11.24 6.45
C GLY A 107 -19.63 -11.21 4.91
N ILE A 108 -18.48 -11.39 4.26
CA ILE A 108 -18.38 -11.61 2.81
C ILE A 108 -18.52 -13.10 2.51
N CYS A 109 -19.37 -13.47 1.55
CA CYS A 109 -19.38 -14.84 1.03
C CYS A 109 -18.13 -15.07 0.19
N SER A 110 -17.53 -16.25 0.28
CA SER A 110 -16.38 -16.57 -0.57
C SER A 110 -16.35 -18.01 -1.01
N GLU A 111 -15.83 -18.25 -2.21
CA GLU A 111 -15.57 -19.58 -2.75
C GLU A 111 -14.11 -19.69 -3.22
N ILE A 112 -13.53 -20.88 -3.11
CA ILE A 112 -12.22 -21.20 -3.69
C ILE A 112 -12.46 -22.16 -4.85
N ILE A 113 -12.00 -21.77 -6.04
CA ILE A 113 -11.98 -22.65 -7.21
C ILE A 113 -10.54 -23.15 -7.37
N LEU A 114 -10.33 -24.41 -7.00
CA LEU A 114 -9.05 -25.10 -7.20
C LEU A 114 -8.95 -25.61 -8.64
N ARG A 115 -7.77 -25.41 -9.23
CA ARG A 115 -7.40 -25.97 -10.53
C ARG A 115 -6.01 -26.60 -10.47
N PRO A 116 -5.80 -27.73 -11.19
CA PRO A 116 -4.51 -28.36 -11.25
C PRO A 116 -3.50 -27.41 -11.92
N LYS A 117 -2.20 -27.58 -11.64
CA LYS A 117 -1.16 -26.75 -12.27
C LYS A 117 -1.16 -26.91 -13.79
N GLU A 118 -1.62 -28.05 -14.29
CA GLU A 118 -1.68 -28.43 -15.71
C GLU A 118 -2.79 -27.73 -16.50
N ILE A 119 -3.68 -26.97 -15.84
CA ILE A 119 -4.74 -26.23 -16.54
C ILE A 119 -4.14 -25.38 -17.68
N SER A 120 -4.79 -25.42 -18.83
CA SER A 120 -4.41 -24.58 -19.96
C SER A 120 -4.79 -23.11 -19.72
N GLN A 121 -4.12 -22.20 -20.43
CA GLN A 121 -4.49 -20.79 -20.38
C GLN A 121 -5.93 -20.57 -20.87
N GLU A 122 -6.35 -21.25 -21.93
CA GLU A 122 -7.71 -21.15 -22.49
C GLU A 122 -8.78 -21.54 -21.46
N GLU A 123 -8.62 -22.67 -20.78
CA GLU A 123 -9.56 -23.10 -19.73
C GLU A 123 -9.63 -22.12 -18.56
N LEU A 124 -8.50 -21.49 -18.21
CA LEU A 124 -8.46 -20.47 -17.16
C LEU A 124 -9.18 -19.18 -17.60
N LEU A 125 -9.03 -18.77 -18.85
CA LEU A 125 -9.74 -17.62 -19.44
C LEU A 125 -11.26 -17.89 -19.56
N ASP A 126 -11.65 -19.11 -19.91
CA ASP A 126 -13.05 -19.53 -19.92
C ASP A 126 -13.66 -19.48 -18.52
N LEU A 127 -12.90 -19.90 -17.51
CA LEU A 127 -13.32 -19.81 -16.11
C LEU A 127 -13.53 -18.36 -15.69
N THR A 128 -12.57 -17.46 -15.93
CA THR A 128 -12.74 -16.03 -15.60
C THR A 128 -13.89 -15.42 -16.38
N GLY A 129 -14.07 -15.77 -17.66
CA GLY A 129 -15.21 -15.36 -18.48
C GLY A 129 -16.58 -15.77 -17.90
N LYS A 130 -16.70 -16.98 -17.34
CA LYS A 130 -17.91 -17.43 -16.63
C LYS A 130 -18.15 -16.63 -15.34
N LEU A 131 -17.10 -16.37 -14.56
CA LEU A 131 -17.19 -15.60 -13.32
C LEU A 131 -17.57 -14.13 -13.57
N ASN A 132 -17.05 -13.53 -14.65
CA ASN A 132 -17.42 -12.18 -15.07
C ASN A 132 -18.92 -12.05 -15.32
N LYS A 133 -19.53 -13.03 -16.00
CA LYS A 133 -20.96 -13.04 -16.31
C LYS A 133 -21.86 -13.41 -15.11
N ASN A 134 -21.30 -13.98 -14.05
CA ASN A 134 -22.06 -14.41 -12.89
C ASN A 134 -22.43 -13.21 -11.99
N SER A 135 -23.70 -12.82 -11.98
CA SER A 135 -24.21 -11.69 -11.19
C SER A 135 -24.14 -11.89 -9.67
N ARG A 136 -23.90 -13.12 -9.20
CA ARG A 136 -23.66 -13.38 -7.77
C ARG A 136 -22.24 -13.02 -7.33
N VAL A 137 -21.26 -13.03 -8.25
CA VAL A 137 -19.85 -12.77 -7.95
C VAL A 137 -19.60 -11.27 -8.02
N SER A 138 -19.19 -10.69 -6.89
CA SER A 138 -18.84 -9.27 -6.77
C SER A 138 -17.37 -9.02 -7.08
N GLY A 139 -16.48 -9.92 -6.64
CA GLY A 139 -15.04 -9.80 -6.82
C GLY A 139 -14.41 -11.11 -7.24
N ILE A 140 -13.40 -11.04 -8.10
CA ILE A 140 -12.63 -12.16 -8.61
C ILE A 140 -11.16 -11.89 -8.29
N LEU A 141 -10.50 -12.89 -7.71
CA LEU A 141 -9.07 -12.91 -7.46
C LEU A 141 -8.47 -14.16 -8.08
N VAL A 142 -7.50 -14.01 -8.98
CA VAL A 142 -6.68 -15.12 -9.45
C VAL A 142 -5.37 -15.08 -8.67
N GLN A 143 -5.13 -16.10 -7.83
CA GLN A 143 -3.99 -16.12 -6.94
C GLN A 143 -2.68 -16.33 -7.73
N LEU A 144 -1.79 -15.35 -7.64
CA LEU A 144 -0.43 -15.39 -8.21
C LEU A 144 0.59 -16.00 -7.22
N PRO A 145 1.73 -16.52 -7.69
CA PRO A 145 2.10 -16.69 -9.11
C PRO A 145 1.34 -17.83 -9.78
N LEU A 146 1.15 -17.75 -11.10
CA LEU A 146 0.64 -18.85 -11.93
C LEU A 146 1.79 -19.74 -12.43
N PRO A 147 1.50 -20.97 -12.89
CA PRO A 147 2.47 -21.80 -13.60
C PRO A 147 3.10 -21.09 -14.81
N ASP A 148 4.36 -21.40 -15.11
CA ASP A 148 5.17 -20.69 -16.13
C ASP A 148 4.59 -20.74 -17.55
N HIS A 149 3.76 -21.73 -17.88
CA HIS A 149 3.10 -21.83 -19.20
C HIS A 149 1.86 -20.94 -19.35
N ILE A 150 1.48 -20.20 -18.31
CA ILE A 150 0.32 -19.29 -18.32
C ILE A 150 0.83 -17.85 -18.24
N ASP A 151 0.37 -17.00 -19.15
CA ASP A 151 0.66 -15.58 -19.12
C ASP A 151 -0.21 -14.87 -18.07
N GLU A 152 0.40 -14.53 -16.93
CA GLU A 152 -0.30 -13.85 -15.82
C GLU A 152 -0.99 -12.56 -16.23
N ARG A 153 -0.39 -11.79 -17.15
CA ARG A 153 -0.95 -10.50 -17.58
C ARG A 153 -2.24 -10.69 -18.36
N THR A 154 -2.28 -11.68 -19.24
CA THR A 154 -3.43 -12.08 -20.04
C THR A 154 -4.56 -12.52 -19.11
N VAL A 155 -4.24 -13.34 -18.10
CA VAL A 155 -5.23 -13.77 -17.10
C VAL A 155 -5.75 -12.60 -16.26
N CYS A 156 -4.88 -11.71 -15.76
CA CYS A 156 -5.30 -10.52 -15.01
C CYS A 156 -6.23 -9.63 -15.85
N ASN A 157 -5.94 -9.47 -17.15
CA ASN A 157 -6.76 -8.69 -18.07
C ASN A 157 -8.04 -9.40 -18.52
N SER A 158 -8.21 -10.68 -18.20
CA SER A 158 -9.46 -11.41 -18.45
C SER A 158 -10.51 -11.19 -17.37
N VAL A 159 -10.10 -10.74 -16.17
CA VAL A 159 -11.04 -10.42 -15.08
C VAL A 159 -11.72 -9.09 -15.39
N ALA A 160 -13.05 -9.03 -15.31
CA ALA A 160 -13.78 -7.80 -15.57
C ALA A 160 -13.28 -6.67 -14.63
N PRO A 161 -13.00 -5.45 -15.13
CA PRO A 161 -12.40 -4.38 -14.33
C PRO A 161 -13.17 -4.05 -13.06
N GLU A 162 -14.50 -4.10 -13.12
CA GLU A 162 -15.41 -3.86 -12.00
C GLU A 162 -15.43 -4.98 -10.96
N LYS A 163 -14.88 -6.15 -11.27
CA LYS A 163 -14.72 -7.30 -10.36
C LYS A 163 -13.26 -7.58 -9.99
N ASP A 164 -12.31 -6.85 -10.54
CA ASP A 164 -10.88 -7.00 -10.32
C ASP A 164 -10.49 -6.40 -8.95
N VAL A 165 -10.74 -7.16 -7.88
CA VAL A 165 -10.51 -6.72 -6.50
C VAL A 165 -9.03 -6.65 -6.12
N ASP A 166 -8.15 -7.25 -6.93
CA ASP A 166 -6.70 -7.12 -6.81
C ASP A 166 -6.16 -5.89 -7.56
N GLY A 167 -6.97 -5.23 -8.40
CA GLY A 167 -6.59 -4.01 -9.12
C GLY A 167 -5.52 -4.22 -10.19
N PHE A 168 -5.38 -5.43 -10.75
CA PHE A 168 -4.32 -5.77 -11.71
C PHE A 168 -4.71 -5.60 -13.18
N HIS A 169 -6.00 -5.46 -13.47
CA HIS A 169 -6.51 -5.23 -14.81
C HIS A 169 -5.94 -3.91 -15.36
N ILE A 170 -5.53 -3.90 -16.64
CA ILE A 170 -4.93 -2.72 -17.28
C ILE A 170 -5.76 -1.45 -17.16
N PHE A 171 -7.10 -1.54 -17.19
CA PHE A 171 -7.97 -0.38 -16.95
C PHE A 171 -7.87 0.16 -15.52
N ASN A 172 -7.83 -0.69 -14.49
CA ASN A 172 -7.68 -0.23 -13.11
C ASN A 172 -6.30 0.41 -12.88
N ILE A 173 -5.25 -0.19 -13.44
CA ILE A 173 -3.89 0.37 -13.41
C ILE A 173 -3.79 1.66 -14.23
N GLY A 174 -4.39 1.71 -15.42
CA GLY A 174 -4.38 2.91 -16.26
C GLY A 174 -5.08 4.08 -15.57
N ARG A 175 -6.26 3.83 -15.01
CA ARG A 175 -7.00 4.82 -14.20
C ARG A 175 -6.23 5.22 -12.95
N LEU A 176 -5.56 4.29 -12.27
CA LEU A 176 -4.64 4.60 -11.16
C LEU A 176 -3.54 5.57 -11.63
N CYS A 177 -2.86 5.28 -12.74
CA CYS A 177 -1.79 6.14 -13.26
C CYS A 177 -2.27 7.52 -13.75
N LEU A 178 -3.56 7.69 -14.01
CA LEU A 178 -4.19 8.93 -14.45
C LEU A 178 -4.93 9.67 -13.33
N ASP A 179 -4.76 9.24 -12.07
CA ASP A 179 -5.47 9.81 -10.92
C ASP A 179 -6.98 9.79 -11.02
N GLN A 180 -7.50 8.77 -11.70
CA GLN A 180 -8.92 8.51 -11.82
C GLN A 180 -9.38 7.48 -10.77
N PRO A 181 -10.67 7.49 -10.38
CA PRO A 181 -11.24 6.46 -9.52
C PRO A 181 -11.00 5.07 -10.12
N SER A 182 -10.36 4.16 -9.38
CA SER A 182 -10.09 2.78 -9.81
C SER A 182 -9.99 1.84 -8.63
N VAL A 183 -10.04 0.52 -8.88
CA VAL A 183 -9.70 -0.45 -7.84
C VAL A 183 -8.18 -0.43 -7.66
N ILE A 184 -7.74 0.04 -6.50
CA ILE A 184 -6.32 0.15 -6.17
C ILE A 184 -5.80 -1.22 -5.75
N PRO A 185 -4.60 -1.64 -6.22
CA PRO A 185 -3.97 -2.87 -5.76
C PRO A 185 -3.91 -2.99 -4.24
N ALA A 186 -4.38 -4.11 -3.70
CA ALA A 186 -4.63 -4.28 -2.27
C ALA A 186 -3.39 -3.98 -1.40
N THR A 187 -2.20 -4.38 -1.83
CA THR A 187 -0.95 -4.09 -1.11
C THR A 187 -0.57 -2.61 -1.17
N ALA A 188 -0.81 -1.93 -2.30
CA ALA A 188 -0.55 -0.51 -2.42
C ALA A 188 -1.53 0.30 -1.56
N ALA A 189 -2.81 -0.08 -1.58
CA ALA A 189 -3.84 0.48 -0.71
C ALA A 189 -3.52 0.22 0.78
N ALA A 190 -2.95 -0.94 1.11
CA ALA A 190 -2.52 -1.28 2.48
C ALA A 190 -1.38 -0.39 2.97
N VAL A 191 -0.35 -0.15 2.14
CA VAL A 191 0.75 0.77 2.46
C VAL A 191 0.22 2.18 2.66
N TRP A 192 -0.66 2.65 1.78
CA TRP A 192 -1.31 3.95 1.93
C TRP A 192 -2.11 4.06 3.24
N GLU A 193 -2.94 3.06 3.54
CA GLU A 193 -3.77 3.07 4.74
C GLU A 193 -2.93 3.03 6.02
N ILE A 194 -1.79 2.33 6.01
CA ILE A 194 -0.80 2.35 7.09
C ILE A 194 -0.26 3.77 7.31
N ILE A 195 0.19 4.44 6.24
CA ILE A 195 0.73 5.80 6.29
C ILE A 195 -0.32 6.75 6.87
N LYS A 196 -1.52 6.72 6.31
CA LYS A 196 -2.65 7.59 6.68
C LYS A 196 -3.04 7.41 8.15
N ARG A 197 -3.33 6.17 8.58
CA ARG A 197 -3.75 5.89 9.96
C ARG A 197 -2.66 6.16 11.01
N THR A 198 -1.40 6.14 10.60
CA THR A 198 -0.26 6.47 11.47
C THR A 198 0.03 7.97 11.53
N GLY A 199 -0.58 8.78 10.64
CA GLY A 199 -0.35 10.22 10.56
C GLY A 199 1.00 10.60 9.96
N ILE A 200 1.64 9.69 9.21
CA ILE A 200 2.90 9.94 8.52
C ILE A 200 2.64 10.92 7.38
N GLN A 201 3.30 12.07 7.41
CA GLN A 201 3.15 13.10 6.39
C GLN A 201 3.82 12.68 5.08
N THR A 202 3.12 12.86 3.95
CA THR A 202 3.65 12.57 2.61
C THR A 202 3.86 13.82 1.77
N PHE A 203 3.03 14.86 1.97
CA PHE A 203 3.11 16.11 1.22
C PHE A 203 4.50 16.75 1.30
N GLY A 204 5.13 16.93 0.15
CA GLY A 204 6.47 17.51 0.01
C GLY A 204 7.60 16.67 0.61
N ARG A 205 7.36 15.39 0.94
CA ARG A 205 8.37 14.49 1.52
C ARG A 205 9.10 13.68 0.46
N ASN A 206 10.32 13.28 0.78
CA ASN A 206 11.10 12.38 -0.05
C ASN A 206 10.70 10.93 0.27
N VAL A 207 10.25 10.20 -0.75
CA VAL A 207 9.90 8.78 -0.65
C VAL A 207 10.83 7.99 -1.54
N VAL A 208 11.34 6.87 -1.03
CA VAL A 208 12.02 5.86 -1.86
C VAL A 208 11.21 4.57 -1.85
N VAL A 209 10.86 4.10 -3.04
CA VAL A 209 10.23 2.79 -3.24
C VAL A 209 11.29 1.84 -3.82
N VAL A 210 11.66 0.84 -3.02
CA VAL A 210 12.67 -0.18 -3.37
C VAL A 210 11.95 -1.40 -3.94
N GLY A 211 11.85 -1.44 -5.27
CA GLY A 211 11.07 -2.43 -6.00
C GLY A 211 10.15 -1.77 -7.03
N ARG A 212 10.05 -2.39 -8.22
CA ARG A 212 9.26 -1.87 -9.35
C ARG A 212 8.25 -2.87 -9.92
N SER A 213 7.86 -3.86 -9.11
CA SER A 213 6.87 -4.84 -9.54
C SER A 213 5.56 -4.15 -9.92
N LYS A 214 4.83 -4.74 -10.88
CA LYS A 214 3.62 -4.12 -11.42
C LYS A 214 2.42 -4.20 -10.46
N ASN A 215 2.48 -5.11 -9.49
CA ASN A 215 1.44 -5.36 -8.48
C ASN A 215 1.69 -4.64 -7.15
N VAL A 216 2.93 -4.22 -6.86
CA VAL A 216 3.30 -3.61 -5.57
C VAL A 216 4.07 -2.31 -5.76
N GLY A 217 5.31 -2.39 -6.25
CA GLY A 217 6.21 -1.22 -6.27
C GLY A 217 5.72 -0.07 -7.14
N MET A 218 5.28 -0.37 -8.37
CA MET A 218 4.76 0.66 -9.28
C MET A 218 3.48 1.31 -8.73
N PRO A 219 2.42 0.57 -8.33
CA PRO A 219 1.21 1.17 -7.77
C PRO A 219 1.46 2.01 -6.51
N ILE A 220 2.34 1.57 -5.60
CA ILE A 220 2.74 2.37 -4.42
C ILE A 220 3.38 3.68 -4.85
N SER A 221 4.29 3.63 -5.82
CA SER A 221 4.96 4.82 -6.33
C SER A 221 3.97 5.79 -6.96
N MET A 222 2.97 5.26 -7.67
CA MET A 222 1.89 6.06 -8.24
C MET A 222 1.12 6.76 -7.12
N LEU A 223 0.52 6.03 -6.18
CA LEU A 223 -0.26 6.62 -5.08
C LEU A 223 0.45 7.73 -4.29
N LEU A 224 1.76 7.60 -4.09
CA LEU A 224 2.50 8.51 -3.23
C LEU A 224 2.95 9.79 -3.92
N HIS A 225 3.10 9.81 -5.24
CA HIS A 225 3.52 11.03 -5.95
C HIS A 225 2.34 11.86 -6.46
N THR A 226 1.15 11.27 -6.51
CA THR A 226 -0.01 11.86 -7.18
C THR A 226 -0.57 13.05 -6.40
N ASP A 227 -1.12 13.99 -7.15
CA ASP A 227 -1.59 15.30 -6.68
C ASP A 227 -2.82 15.17 -5.78
N GLY A 228 -2.79 15.88 -4.65
CA GLY A 228 -3.85 16.02 -3.67
C GLY A 228 -5.19 16.53 -4.19
N GLU A 229 -5.20 17.28 -5.28
CA GLU A 229 -6.37 17.98 -5.81
C GLU A 229 -7.05 17.26 -6.98
N HIS A 230 -6.56 16.08 -7.38
CA HIS A 230 -7.03 15.35 -8.57
C HIS A 230 -8.30 14.51 -8.37
N GLU A 231 -8.82 13.96 -9.48
CA GLU A 231 -10.16 13.33 -9.59
C GLU A 231 -10.40 12.09 -8.72
N ARG A 232 -9.35 11.40 -8.24
CA ARG A 232 -9.52 10.17 -7.46
C ARG A 232 -10.24 10.50 -6.14
N PRO A 233 -11.47 9.99 -5.93
CA PRO A 233 -12.24 10.34 -4.74
C PRO A 233 -11.60 9.79 -3.46
N GLY A 234 -11.52 10.64 -2.43
CA GLY A 234 -11.06 10.30 -1.07
C GLY A 234 -9.61 10.69 -0.77
N ASP A 235 -9.23 10.66 0.51
CA ASP A 235 -7.90 11.02 1.06
C ASP A 235 -6.77 10.06 0.62
N VAL A 236 -6.63 9.78 -0.69
CA VAL A 236 -5.69 8.82 -1.26
C VAL A 236 -4.76 9.48 -2.27
N THR A 237 -3.99 10.43 -1.76
CA THR A 237 -3.07 11.29 -2.50
C THR A 237 -1.85 11.61 -1.66
N GLY A 238 -0.67 11.59 -2.27
CA GLY A 238 0.58 11.63 -1.52
C GLY A 238 1.36 12.94 -1.62
N ASP A 239 1.34 13.62 -2.77
CA ASP A 239 2.15 14.82 -3.05
C ASP A 239 3.64 14.68 -2.66
N ALA A 240 4.18 13.46 -2.72
CA ALA A 240 5.54 13.17 -2.35
C ALA A 240 6.47 13.20 -3.57
N THR A 241 7.75 13.52 -3.34
CA THR A 241 8.79 13.32 -4.34
C THR A 241 9.26 11.86 -4.25
N VAL A 242 8.86 11.03 -5.21
CA VAL A 242 9.09 9.58 -5.20
C VAL A 242 10.28 9.19 -6.10
N THR A 243 11.26 8.49 -5.52
CA THR A 243 12.33 7.80 -6.25
C THR A 243 12.07 6.30 -6.29
N ILE A 244 12.08 5.71 -7.48
CA ILE A 244 11.91 4.26 -7.68
C ILE A 244 13.28 3.62 -7.87
N THR A 245 13.60 2.61 -7.07
CA THR A 245 14.81 1.79 -7.24
C THR A 245 14.47 0.33 -7.56
N HIS A 246 15.42 -0.41 -8.10
CA HIS A 246 15.18 -1.76 -8.61
C HIS A 246 16.47 -2.59 -8.69
N ARG A 247 16.39 -3.84 -9.17
CA ARG A 247 17.52 -4.78 -9.28
C ARG A 247 18.78 -4.26 -10.00
N TYR A 248 18.67 -3.26 -10.87
CA TYR A 248 19.81 -2.63 -11.55
C TYR A 248 20.26 -1.30 -10.93
N THR A 249 19.66 -0.88 -9.81
CA THR A 249 20.13 0.29 -9.06
C THR A 249 21.37 -0.15 -8.27
N PRO A 250 22.56 0.44 -8.53
CA PRO A 250 23.75 0.14 -7.76
C PRO A 250 23.54 0.41 -6.26
N LYS A 251 24.23 -0.34 -5.39
CA LYS A 251 24.03 -0.26 -3.94
C LYS A 251 24.36 1.13 -3.37
N ASP A 252 25.40 1.77 -3.90
CA ASP A 252 25.78 3.14 -3.57
C ASP A 252 24.68 4.15 -3.94
N GLN A 253 24.07 4.01 -5.12
CA GLN A 253 22.94 4.86 -5.54
C GLN A 253 21.70 4.63 -4.66
N LEU A 254 21.40 3.37 -4.35
CA LEU A 254 20.31 3.03 -3.43
C LEU A 254 20.53 3.68 -2.06
N MET A 255 21.76 3.63 -1.53
CA MET A 255 22.11 4.25 -0.26
C MET A 255 21.94 5.77 -0.29
N ILE A 256 22.41 6.46 -1.34
CA ILE A 256 22.25 7.91 -1.49
C ILE A 256 20.77 8.31 -1.39
N HIS A 257 19.90 7.64 -2.14
CA HIS A 257 18.48 7.98 -2.15
C HIS A 257 17.79 7.65 -0.82
N THR A 258 18.07 6.48 -0.23
CA THR A 258 17.47 6.09 1.05
C THR A 258 17.89 6.97 2.23
N GLN A 259 19.11 7.52 2.21
CA GLN A 259 19.58 8.47 3.22
C GLN A 259 18.91 9.85 3.12
N LEU A 260 18.35 10.20 1.96
CA LEU A 260 17.59 11.44 1.75
C LEU A 260 16.10 11.27 2.02
N ALA A 261 15.62 10.03 2.10
CA ALA A 261 14.21 9.69 2.21
C ALA A 261 13.64 9.97 3.60
N ASP A 262 12.47 10.59 3.65
CA ASP A 262 11.63 10.66 4.85
C ASP A 262 10.83 9.37 5.03
N ILE A 263 10.51 8.68 3.92
CA ILE A 263 9.80 7.40 3.92
C ILE A 263 10.52 6.42 2.99
N VAL A 264 10.86 5.24 3.50
CA VAL A 264 11.41 4.13 2.71
C VAL A 264 10.40 2.99 2.69
N ILE A 265 9.96 2.61 1.50
CA ILE A 265 9.09 1.45 1.29
C ILE A 265 9.87 0.40 0.53
N VAL A 266 9.99 -0.80 1.09
CA VAL A 266 10.77 -1.88 0.48
C VAL A 266 9.90 -3.08 0.12
N ALA A 267 9.97 -3.47 -1.15
CA ALA A 267 9.18 -4.53 -1.77
C ALA A 267 10.04 -5.27 -2.81
N ALA A 268 11.25 -5.65 -2.41
CA ALA A 268 12.26 -6.25 -3.29
C ALA A 268 12.32 -7.78 -3.19
N GLY A 269 11.92 -8.35 -2.06
CA GLY A 269 12.04 -9.80 -1.80
C GLY A 269 13.49 -10.22 -1.60
N ILE A 270 14.26 -9.41 -0.86
CA ILE A 270 15.67 -9.66 -0.54
C ILE A 270 15.87 -9.41 0.97
N PRO A 271 16.09 -10.47 1.78
CA PRO A 271 16.31 -10.33 3.21
C PRO A 271 17.44 -9.38 3.54
N LYS A 272 17.22 -8.48 4.50
CA LYS A 272 18.23 -7.51 5.00
C LYS A 272 18.86 -6.64 3.91
N LEU A 273 18.14 -6.37 2.82
CA LEU A 273 18.55 -5.42 1.79
C LEU A 273 18.73 -4.01 2.35
N ILE A 274 17.83 -3.59 3.25
CA ILE A 274 17.84 -2.26 3.86
C ILE A 274 18.43 -2.35 5.27
N THR A 275 19.56 -1.68 5.47
CA THR A 275 20.33 -1.65 6.71
C THR A 275 20.31 -0.27 7.39
N SER A 276 20.72 -0.20 8.65
CA SER A 276 20.60 1.02 9.47
C SER A 276 21.41 2.22 8.94
N ASP A 277 22.55 1.99 8.29
CA ASP A 277 23.38 3.02 7.65
C ASP A 277 22.67 3.70 6.45
N MET A 278 21.72 3.02 5.81
CA MET A 278 20.95 3.52 4.67
C MET A 278 19.78 4.42 5.07
N ILE A 279 19.34 4.37 6.33
CA ILE A 279 18.10 5.03 6.76
C ILE A 279 18.38 6.42 7.33
N LYS A 280 17.65 7.46 6.89
CA LYS A 280 17.68 8.79 7.54
C LYS A 280 17.16 8.69 8.98
N ARG A 281 17.79 9.39 9.93
CA ARG A 281 17.29 9.47 11.30
C ARG A 281 15.88 10.07 11.32
N GLY A 282 14.93 9.38 11.94
CA GLY A 282 13.54 9.80 12.02
C GLY A 282 12.69 9.48 10.78
N ALA A 283 13.21 8.74 9.79
CA ALA A 283 12.40 8.26 8.67
C ALA A 283 11.39 7.19 9.08
N ALA A 284 10.32 7.06 8.30
CA ALA A 284 9.40 5.93 8.36
C ALA A 284 9.87 4.81 7.43
N VAL A 285 9.82 3.56 7.90
CA VAL A 285 10.22 2.39 7.11
C VAL A 285 9.07 1.39 7.03
N ILE A 286 8.60 1.11 5.81
CA ILE A 286 7.51 0.18 5.54
C ILE A 286 8.06 -1.01 4.75
N ASP A 287 8.12 -2.15 5.42
CA ASP A 287 8.61 -3.42 4.90
C ASP A 287 7.44 -4.25 4.34
N VAL A 288 7.36 -4.28 3.02
CA VAL A 288 6.39 -5.06 2.24
C VAL A 288 6.98 -6.42 1.85
N GLY A 289 8.31 -6.59 1.99
CA GLY A 289 9.04 -7.78 1.62
C GLY A 289 8.58 -9.02 2.38
N ILE A 290 8.57 -10.16 1.69
CA ILE A 290 8.18 -11.44 2.26
C ILE A 290 9.18 -12.47 1.79
N ASN A 291 10.00 -12.97 2.72
CA ASN A 291 11.02 -13.96 2.46
C ASN A 291 10.88 -15.13 3.44
N HIS A 292 11.08 -16.33 2.94
CA HIS A 292 11.16 -17.54 3.77
C HIS A 292 12.63 -17.90 3.95
N ILE A 293 13.12 -17.86 5.19
CA ILE A 293 14.47 -18.30 5.54
C ILE A 293 14.39 -19.54 6.42
N HIS A 294 15.37 -20.44 6.29
CA HIS A 294 15.49 -21.58 7.20
C HIS A 294 16.24 -21.13 8.45
N ASP A 295 15.63 -21.32 9.61
CA ASP A 295 16.31 -21.08 10.88
C ASP A 295 17.37 -22.18 11.09
N PRO A 296 18.67 -21.84 11.12
CA PRO A 296 19.74 -22.83 11.25
C PRO A 296 19.74 -23.52 12.63
N VAL A 297 19.09 -22.95 13.64
CA VAL A 297 19.01 -23.49 15.00
C VAL A 297 17.78 -24.39 15.16
N THR A 298 16.61 -23.93 14.70
CA THR A 298 15.35 -24.66 14.92
C THR A 298 14.92 -25.55 13.75
N GLY A 299 15.55 -25.40 12.59
CA GLY A 299 15.16 -26.08 11.35
C GLY A 299 13.79 -25.66 10.82
N LYS A 300 13.18 -24.61 11.39
CA LYS A 300 11.87 -24.12 10.98
C LYS A 300 12.02 -23.02 9.95
N THR A 301 11.11 -23.02 8.98
CA THR A 301 10.99 -21.89 8.05
C THR A 301 10.40 -20.69 8.77
N LYS A 302 11.11 -19.56 8.74
CA LYS A 302 10.69 -18.28 9.32
C LYS A 302 10.38 -17.28 8.20
N LEU A 303 9.32 -16.50 8.41
CA LEU A 303 9.02 -15.35 7.57
C LEU A 303 9.80 -14.12 8.03
N VAL A 304 10.55 -13.50 7.12
CA VAL A 304 11.29 -12.25 7.37
C VAL A 304 11.06 -11.27 6.23
N GLY A 305 11.21 -9.98 6.51
CA GLY A 305 11.09 -8.92 5.52
C GLY A 305 12.40 -8.60 4.83
N ASP A 306 12.43 -7.47 4.12
CA ASP A 306 13.60 -6.98 3.40
C ASP A 306 14.48 -6.05 4.26
N VAL A 307 14.02 -5.66 5.46
CA VAL A 307 14.71 -4.75 6.36
C VAL A 307 15.47 -5.51 7.45
N ASP A 308 16.67 -5.04 7.79
CA ASP A 308 17.33 -5.42 9.05
C ASP A 308 16.64 -4.75 10.26
N PHE A 309 15.48 -5.31 10.63
CA PHE A 309 14.52 -4.71 11.55
C PHE A 309 15.14 -4.27 12.89
N GLU A 310 16.01 -5.10 13.47
CA GLU A 310 16.59 -4.86 14.79
C GLU A 310 17.53 -3.65 14.82
N GLU A 311 18.26 -3.39 13.73
CA GLU A 311 19.17 -2.25 13.64
C GLU A 311 18.48 -1.00 13.11
N VAL A 312 17.51 -1.15 12.19
CA VAL A 312 16.77 -0.02 11.61
C VAL A 312 15.80 0.58 12.62
N LYS A 313 15.18 -0.21 13.50
CA LYS A 313 14.29 0.32 14.55
C LYS A 313 14.99 1.25 15.52
N LYS A 314 16.33 1.21 15.63
CA LYS A 314 17.11 2.13 16.50
C LYS A 314 17.29 3.52 15.88
N LYS A 315 16.93 3.71 14.61
CA LYS A 315 17.17 4.94 13.83
C LYS A 315 15.92 5.56 13.22
N ALA A 316 14.98 4.72 12.77
CA ALA A 316 13.69 5.14 12.22
C ALA A 316 12.78 5.74 13.31
N SER A 317 11.81 6.58 12.90
CA SER A 317 10.71 7.02 13.77
C SER A 317 9.56 6.02 13.77
N PHE A 318 9.32 5.36 12.63
CA PHE A 318 8.30 4.35 12.44
C PHE A 318 8.87 3.15 11.68
N ILE A 319 8.44 1.94 12.03
CA ILE A 319 8.82 0.72 11.31
C ILE A 319 7.68 -0.31 11.33
N THR A 320 7.39 -0.94 10.19
CA THR A 320 6.47 -2.09 10.15
C THR A 320 7.25 -3.41 10.33
N PRO A 321 6.78 -4.36 11.14
CA PRO A 321 7.42 -5.66 11.30
C PRO A 321 7.00 -6.63 10.19
N VAL A 322 7.84 -7.63 9.92
CA VAL A 322 7.48 -8.81 9.13
C VAL A 322 7.76 -10.06 9.98
N PRO A 323 6.75 -10.89 10.31
CA PRO A 323 5.32 -10.77 9.98
C PRO A 323 4.54 -9.77 10.85
N GLY A 324 3.43 -9.26 10.33
CA GLY A 324 2.43 -8.50 11.11
C GLY A 324 2.32 -7.01 10.76
N GLY A 325 3.11 -6.53 9.80
CA GLY A 325 3.00 -5.23 9.16
C GLY A 325 2.04 -5.25 7.98
N VAL A 326 2.57 -5.17 6.76
CA VAL A 326 1.75 -4.95 5.54
C VAL A 326 0.84 -6.13 5.20
N GLY A 327 1.27 -7.37 5.40
CA GLY A 327 0.51 -8.57 5.00
C GLY A 327 -0.95 -8.63 5.50
N PRO A 328 -1.22 -8.49 6.82
CA PRO A 328 -2.60 -8.40 7.33
C PRO A 328 -3.42 -7.26 6.72
N MET A 329 -2.80 -6.11 6.46
CA MET A 329 -3.45 -4.97 5.83
C MET A 329 -3.80 -5.26 4.36
N THR A 330 -2.94 -5.96 3.62
CA THR A 330 -3.25 -6.40 2.25
C THR A 330 -4.53 -7.23 2.21
N VAL A 331 -4.73 -8.14 3.18
CA VAL A 331 -5.97 -8.92 3.26
C VAL A 331 -7.17 -8.02 3.56
N ALA A 332 -7.07 -7.12 4.53
CA ALA A 332 -8.17 -6.20 4.86
C ALA A 332 -8.57 -5.31 3.67
N MET A 333 -7.58 -4.79 2.92
CA MET A 333 -7.84 -3.95 1.75
C MET A 333 -8.42 -4.72 0.56
N LEU A 334 -8.08 -6.01 0.39
CA LEU A 334 -8.77 -6.87 -0.58
C LEU A 334 -10.27 -7.01 -0.26
N LEU A 335 -10.62 -7.18 1.02
CA LEU A 335 -12.01 -7.26 1.45
C LEU A 335 -12.73 -5.93 1.26
N LYS A 336 -12.05 -4.81 1.52
CA LYS A 336 -12.56 -3.47 1.22
C LYS A 336 -12.84 -3.30 -0.27
N ASN A 337 -11.91 -3.72 -1.14
CA ASN A 337 -12.11 -3.70 -2.60
C ASN A 337 -13.30 -4.56 -3.02
N THR A 338 -13.50 -5.72 -2.39
CA THR A 338 -14.66 -6.59 -2.65
C THR A 338 -15.98 -5.89 -2.31
N LEU A 339 -16.02 -5.16 -1.19
CA LEU A 339 -17.19 -4.38 -0.82
C LEU A 339 -17.43 -3.20 -1.79
N ILE A 340 -16.37 -2.51 -2.20
CA ILE A 340 -16.42 -1.43 -3.20
C ILE A 340 -16.99 -1.95 -4.52
N ALA A 341 -16.52 -3.11 -4.99
CA ALA A 341 -17.01 -3.77 -6.20
C ALA A 341 -18.48 -4.17 -6.07
N ALA A 342 -18.88 -4.76 -4.94
CA ALA A 342 -20.28 -5.13 -4.68
C ALA A 342 -21.23 -3.92 -4.67
N LYS A 343 -20.77 -2.79 -4.12
CA LYS A 343 -21.51 -1.53 -4.06
C LYS A 343 -21.46 -0.72 -5.36
N LYS A 344 -20.65 -1.13 -6.35
CA LYS A 344 -20.44 -0.42 -7.62
C LYS A 344 -20.07 1.06 -7.43
N LEU A 345 -19.14 1.34 -6.53
CA LEU A 345 -18.77 2.73 -6.19
C LEU A 345 -17.82 3.38 -7.20
N ILE A 346 -17.24 2.61 -8.12
CA ILE A 346 -16.27 3.07 -9.12
C ILE A 346 -16.83 2.97 -10.54
N TYR A 347 -17.58 1.90 -10.83
CA TYR A 347 -18.03 1.49 -12.15
C TYR A 347 -19.54 1.49 -12.27
#